data_AF-A0A8T5LLV4-F1
#
_entry.id   AF-A0A8T5LLV4-F1
#
_cell.length_a   1.000
_cell.length_b   1.000
_cell.length_c   1.000
_cell.angle_alpha   90.00
_cell.angle_beta   90.00
_cell.angle_gamma   90.00
#
_symmetry.space_group_name_H-M   'P 1'
#
loop_
_entity.id
_entity.type
_entity.pdbx_description
1 polymer ?
#
loop_
_entity_poly.entity_id
_entity_poly.type
_entity_poly.pdbx_seq_one_letter_code
_entity_poly.pdbx_strand_id
1 'polypeptide(L)'
;MEIKLEDWTIHFVKNKDLIARKLINYEEKEGFILFHFKDKDVKYYVKEHLDATILSLIKEDCFKTIVCLADKKNLDFLIDNWDLFKGIETLSLLFVRMSDNAKWIINPFVHSKICDDSALKLGLTSMYDNTF
;
A
#
# COMPACT_ATOMS: atom_id res chain seq x y z
N MET A 1 -6.45 -12.95 20.22
CA MET A 1 -6.87 -13.32 18.86
C MET A 1 -6.08 -12.42 17.94
N GLU A 2 -5.19 -12.99 17.13
CA GLU A 2 -4.36 -12.21 16.22
C GLU A 2 -5.22 -11.76 15.03
N ILE A 3 -5.25 -10.46 14.76
CA ILE A 3 -6.03 -9.89 13.66
C ILE A 3 -5.23 -10.13 12.37
N LYS A 4 -5.85 -10.71 11.34
CA LYS A 4 -5.18 -10.87 10.03
C LYS A 4 -5.07 -9.52 9.33
N LEU A 5 -3.99 -9.34 8.55
CA LEU A 5 -3.78 -8.11 7.78
C LEU A 5 -4.91 -7.83 6.78
N GLU A 6 -5.54 -8.88 6.23
CA GLU A 6 -6.70 -8.79 5.35
C GLU A 6 -7.92 -8.20 6.06
N ASP A 7 -8.28 -8.75 7.23
CA ASP A 7 -9.38 -8.25 8.06
C ASP A 7 -9.13 -6.79 8.45
N TRP A 8 -7.90 -6.49 8.88
CA TRP A 8 -7.49 -5.13 9.21
C TRP A 8 -7.64 -4.19 8.01
N THR A 9 -7.28 -4.64 6.80
CA THR A 9 -7.38 -3.86 5.56
C THR A 9 -8.83 -3.52 5.25
N ILE A 10 -9.73 -4.50 5.35
CA ILE A 10 -11.17 -4.30 5.15
C ILE A 10 -11.72 -3.27 6.13
N HIS A 11 -11.38 -3.41 7.41
CA HIS A 11 -11.79 -2.46 8.45
C HIS A 11 -11.23 -1.06 8.20
N PHE A 12 -9.96 -0.96 7.81
CA PHE A 12 -9.32 0.31 7.49
C PHE A 12 -10.04 1.03 6.34
N VAL A 13 -10.30 0.33 5.22
CA VAL A 13 -10.96 0.93 4.05
C VAL A 13 -12.38 1.36 4.40
N LYS A 14 -13.15 0.52 5.09
CA LYS A 14 -14.49 0.86 5.58
C LYS A 14 -14.48 2.10 6.47
N ASN A 15 -13.57 2.16 7.44
CA ASN A 15 -13.46 3.27 8.37
C ASN A 15 -13.05 4.57 7.67
N LYS A 16 -12.11 4.50 6.72
CA LYS A 16 -11.68 5.66 5.92
C LYS A 16 -12.82 6.20 5.05
N ASP A 17 -13.68 5.33 4.55
CA ASP A 17 -14.81 5.71 3.70
C ASP A 17 -16.04 6.22 4.48
N LEU A 18 -16.10 6.11 5.81
CA LEU A 18 -17.26 6.57 6.60
C LEU A 18 -17.68 8.02 6.31
N ILE A 19 -16.71 8.89 6.04
CA ILE A 19 -16.92 10.29 5.71
C ILE A 19 -17.22 10.47 4.21
N ALA A 20 -16.45 9.81 3.33
CA ALA A 20 -16.56 9.97 1.89
C ALA A 20 -17.81 9.31 1.28
N ARG A 21 -18.28 8.21 1.90
CA ARG A 21 -19.43 7.40 1.48
C ARG A 21 -19.37 7.04 0.00
N LYS A 22 -18.19 6.66 -0.48
CA LYS A 22 -17.95 6.26 -1.86
C LYS A 22 -17.90 4.76 -2.04
N LEU A 23 -17.60 3.99 -0.99
CA LEU A 23 -17.55 2.53 -1.04
C LEU A 23 -18.96 1.97 -1.25
N ILE A 24 -19.12 1.18 -2.30
CA ILE A 24 -20.38 0.49 -2.63
C ILE A 24 -20.37 -0.89 -1.97
N ASN A 25 -19.34 -1.69 -2.27
CA ASN A 25 -19.11 -3.03 -1.73
C ASN A 25 -17.64 -3.44 -1.93
N TYR A 26 -17.30 -4.66 -1.50
CA TYR A 26 -16.02 -5.28 -1.78
C TYR A 26 -16.18 -6.78 -2.03
N GLU A 27 -15.23 -7.35 -2.77
CA GLU A 27 -15.16 -8.78 -3.07
C GLU A 27 -13.78 -9.32 -2.70
N GLU A 28 -13.74 -10.39 -1.92
CA GLU A 28 -12.51 -11.13 -1.65
C GLU A 28 -12.24 -12.08 -2.82
N LYS A 29 -11.10 -11.92 -3.48
CA LYS A 29 -10.64 -12.76 -4.58
C LYS A 29 -9.36 -13.48 -4.16
N GLU A 30 -9.01 -14.53 -4.90
CA GLU A 30 -7.73 -15.19 -4.70
C GLU A 30 -6.58 -14.20 -4.96
N GLY A 31 -5.85 -13.86 -3.89
CA GLY A 31 -4.67 -12.98 -3.94
C GLY A 31 -4.92 -11.47 -3.80
N PHE A 32 -6.17 -10.99 -3.77
CA PHE A 32 -6.48 -9.57 -3.54
C PHE A 32 -7.93 -9.33 -3.08
N ILE A 33 -8.17 -8.14 -2.53
CA ILE A 33 -9.52 -7.65 -2.21
C ILE A 33 -9.88 -6.56 -3.23
N LEU A 34 -11.00 -6.72 -3.93
CA LEU A 34 -11.51 -5.73 -4.86
C LEU A 34 -12.49 -4.81 -4.13
N PHE A 35 -12.16 -3.53 -4.02
CA PHE A 35 -13.09 -2.53 -3.48
C PHE A 35 -13.72 -1.75 -4.63
N HIS A 36 -15.06 -1.71 -4.66
CA HIS A 36 -15.81 -0.93 -5.64
C HIS A 36 -16.24 0.39 -5.02
N PHE A 37 -15.71 1.48 -5.53
CA PHE A 37 -16.14 2.83 -5.19
C PHE A 37 -17.01 3.40 -6.30
N LYS A 38 -17.81 4.43 -5.98
CA LYS A 38 -18.67 5.13 -6.95
C LYS A 38 -17.94 5.65 -8.18
N ASP A 39 -16.66 5.98 -8.05
CA ASP A 39 -15.83 6.59 -9.09
C ASP A 39 -14.80 5.63 -9.71
N LYS A 40 -14.48 4.51 -9.06
CA LYS A 40 -13.46 3.56 -9.53
C LYS A 40 -13.47 2.26 -8.74
N ASP A 41 -12.86 1.25 -9.34
CA ASP A 41 -12.47 0.01 -8.65
C ASP A 41 -11.00 0.07 -8.23
N VAL A 42 -10.68 -0.48 -7.06
CA VAL A 42 -9.31 -0.53 -6.55
C VAL A 42 -8.98 -1.93 -6.05
N LYS A 43 -7.92 -2.52 -6.58
CA LYS A 43 -7.38 -3.81 -6.11
C LYS A 43 -6.45 -3.61 -4.92
N TYR A 44 -6.69 -4.31 -3.82
CA TYR A 44 -5.82 -4.33 -2.66
C TYR A 44 -5.09 -5.67 -2.58
N TYR A 45 -3.79 -5.67 -2.89
CA TYR A 45 -2.93 -6.85 -2.76
C TYR A 45 -2.35 -6.87 -1.34
N VAL A 46 -2.84 -7.77 -0.50
CA VAL A 46 -2.46 -7.86 0.92
C VAL A 46 -1.37 -8.92 1.08
N LYS A 47 -0.17 -8.50 1.45
CA LYS A 47 0.97 -9.38 1.68
C LYS A 47 1.77 -8.89 2.88
N GLU A 48 1.93 -9.73 3.90
CA GLU A 48 2.74 -9.36 5.06
C GLU A 48 4.17 -9.00 4.69
N HIS A 49 4.77 -9.76 3.76
CA HIS A 49 6.10 -9.49 3.23
C HIS A 49 6.09 -9.36 1.71
N LEU A 50 6.76 -8.33 1.22
CA LEU A 50 6.96 -8.08 -0.20
C LEU A 50 8.02 -9.05 -0.76
N ASP A 51 7.76 -9.52 -1.98
CA ASP A 51 8.61 -10.42 -2.72
C ASP A 51 8.46 -10.16 -4.23
N ALA A 52 9.27 -10.85 -5.05
CA ALA A 52 9.26 -10.66 -6.50
C ALA A 52 7.89 -10.91 -7.17
N THR A 53 6.99 -11.67 -6.54
CA THR A 53 5.66 -11.91 -7.11
C THR A 53 4.78 -10.66 -7.09
N ILE A 54 5.07 -9.66 -6.24
CA ILE A 54 4.36 -8.38 -6.29
C ILE A 54 4.66 -7.61 -7.59
N LEU A 55 5.85 -7.83 -8.17
CA LEU A 55 6.31 -7.11 -9.35
C LEU A 55 5.53 -7.48 -10.62
N SER A 56 4.94 -8.69 -10.67
CA SER A 56 4.02 -9.05 -11.76
C SER A 56 2.65 -8.41 -11.57
N LEU A 57 2.16 -8.37 -10.33
CA LEU A 57 0.84 -7.83 -9.97
C LEU A 57 0.74 -6.32 -10.21
N ILE A 58 1.83 -5.57 -10.00
CA ILE A 58 1.83 -4.11 -10.22
C ILE A 58 1.78 -3.69 -11.69
N LYS A 59 2.00 -4.60 -12.65
CA LYS A 59 1.99 -4.25 -14.09
C LYS A 59 0.59 -4.09 -14.67
N GLU A 60 -0.45 -4.52 -13.96
CA GLU A 60 -1.83 -4.41 -14.40
C GLU A 60 -2.28 -2.94 -14.47
N ASP A 61 -2.86 -2.49 -15.58
CA ASP A 61 -3.34 -1.11 -15.73
C ASP A 61 -4.68 -0.87 -15.00
N CYS A 62 -4.60 -0.76 -13.68
CA CYS A 62 -5.73 -0.47 -12.80
C CYS A 62 -5.27 0.28 -11.55
N PHE A 63 -6.21 0.87 -10.81
CA PHE A 63 -5.93 1.40 -9.48
C PHE A 63 -5.65 0.24 -8.51
N LYS A 64 -4.52 0.34 -7.81
CA LYS A 64 -4.11 -0.70 -6.87
C LYS A 64 -3.38 -0.15 -5.66
N THR A 65 -3.55 -0.86 -4.56
CA THR A 65 -2.85 -0.63 -3.30
C THR A 65 -2.18 -1.92 -2.87
N ILE A 66 -0.89 -1.87 -2.57
CA ILE A 66 -0.21 -2.98 -1.89
C ILE A 66 -0.29 -2.70 -0.39
N VAL A 67 -0.78 -3.65 0.39
CA VAL A 67 -0.79 -3.56 1.85
C VAL A 67 0.23 -4.54 2.40
N CYS A 68 1.16 -4.05 3.23
CA CYS A 68 2.20 -4.88 3.82
C CYS A 68 2.54 -4.44 5.24
N LEU A 69 3.26 -5.30 5.97
CA LEU A 69 3.75 -4.94 7.29
C LEU A 69 4.79 -3.83 7.17
N ALA A 70 4.77 -2.92 8.12
CA ALA A 70 5.76 -1.87 8.22
C ALA A 70 7.02 -2.38 8.94
N ASP A 71 7.73 -3.28 8.26
CA ASP A 71 9.02 -3.81 8.70
C ASP A 71 10.15 -3.34 7.77
N LYS A 72 11.38 -3.46 8.26
CA LYS A 72 12.57 -3.08 7.50
C LYS A 72 12.69 -3.84 6.18
N LYS A 73 12.25 -5.10 6.13
CA LYS A 73 12.36 -5.94 4.93
C LYS A 73 11.50 -5.40 3.79
N ASN A 74 10.28 -4.98 4.08
CA ASN A 74 9.37 -4.40 3.09
C ASN A 74 9.80 -3.00 2.66
N LEU A 75 10.38 -2.22 3.59
CA LEU A 75 10.97 -0.92 3.27
C LEU A 75 12.16 -1.09 2.32
N ASP A 76 13.10 -1.96 2.67
CA ASP A 76 14.29 -2.23 1.86
C ASP A 76 13.85 -2.77 0.48
N PHE A 77 12.83 -3.65 0.41
CA PHE A 77 12.26 -4.12 -0.86
C PHE A 77 11.72 -2.98 -1.74
N LEU A 78 10.99 -2.02 -1.17
CA LEU A 78 10.49 -0.84 -1.90
C LEU A 78 11.64 0.00 -2.44
N ILE A 79 12.68 0.24 -1.63
CA ILE A 79 13.85 1.04 -2.01
C ILE A 79 14.64 0.36 -3.13
N ASP A 80 14.90 -0.94 -3.01
CA ASP A 80 15.69 -1.71 -3.97
C ASP A 80 14.99 -1.84 -5.33
N ASN A 81 13.67 -1.69 -5.37
CA ASN A 81 12.85 -1.78 -6.58
C ASN A 81 12.19 -0.45 -6.94
N TRP A 82 12.69 0.67 -6.39
CA TRP A 82 12.01 1.97 -6.48
C TRP A 82 11.72 2.41 -7.92
N ASP A 83 12.63 2.17 -8.85
CA ASP A 83 12.47 2.54 -10.26
C ASP A 83 11.29 1.83 -10.93
N LEU A 84 10.95 0.61 -10.50
CA LEU A 84 9.77 -0.10 -10.98
C LEU A 84 8.50 0.50 -10.41
N PHE A 85 8.52 0.84 -9.12
CA PHE A 85 7.37 1.39 -8.42
C PHE A 85 7.02 2.81 -8.88
N LYS A 86 8.03 3.67 -9.10
CA LYS A 86 7.83 5.08 -9.44
C LYS A 86 7.24 5.31 -10.83
N GLY A 87 7.30 4.32 -11.71
CA GLY A 87 6.70 4.37 -13.05
C GLY A 87 5.18 4.18 -13.10
N ILE A 88 4.52 3.90 -11.97
CA ILE A 88 3.12 3.44 -11.94
C ILE A 88 2.24 4.46 -11.21
N GLU A 89 1.51 5.28 -11.97
CA GLU A 89 0.70 6.39 -11.42
C GLU A 89 -0.43 5.93 -10.50
N THR A 90 -1.01 4.77 -10.83
CA THR A 90 -2.20 4.22 -10.18
C THR A 90 -1.90 3.37 -8.95
N LEU A 91 -0.64 3.37 -8.49
CA LEU A 91 -0.15 2.52 -7.39
C LEU A 91 0.03 3.30 -6.08
N SER A 92 -0.45 2.71 -5.00
CA SER A 92 -0.10 3.10 -3.63
C SER A 92 0.46 1.92 -2.85
N LEU A 93 1.34 2.17 -1.89
CA LEU A 93 1.73 1.19 -0.87
C LEU A 93 1.26 1.70 0.48
N LEU A 94 0.65 0.82 1.26
CA LEU A 94 0.18 1.04 2.62
C LEU A 94 0.98 0.13 3.55
N PHE A 95 1.84 0.74 4.35
CA PHE A 95 2.64 0.06 5.36
C PHE A 95 1.89 0.11 6.68
N VAL A 96 1.75 -1.05 7.34
CA VAL A 96 0.89 -1.22 8.52
C VAL A 96 1.67 -1.82 9.68
N ARG A 97 1.53 -1.21 10.86
CA ARG A 97 1.91 -1.82 12.13
C ARG A 97 0.65 -2.32 12.83
N MET A 98 0.54 -3.64 12.94
CA MET A 98 -0.65 -4.27 13.51
C MET A 98 -0.78 -4.07 15.03
N SER A 99 0.34 -3.86 15.74
CA SER A 99 0.36 -3.76 17.21
C SER A 99 -0.35 -2.52 17.78
N ASP A 100 -0.26 -1.39 17.09
CA ASP A 100 -0.81 -0.10 17.55
C ASP A 100 -1.62 0.63 16.47
N ASN A 101 -1.90 -0.03 15.34
CA ASN A 101 -2.67 0.52 14.22
C ASN A 101 -2.01 1.74 13.54
N ALA A 102 -0.71 1.97 13.78
CA ALA A 102 0.09 2.93 13.03
C ALA A 102 0.23 2.49 11.57
N LYS A 103 0.23 3.45 10.66
CA LYS A 103 0.28 3.21 9.23
C LYS A 103 0.72 4.44 8.48
N TRP A 104 1.35 4.23 7.34
CA TRP A 104 1.68 5.29 6.41
C TRP A 104 1.49 4.81 4.97
N ILE A 105 1.25 5.76 4.07
CA ILE A 105 0.98 5.48 2.67
C ILE A 105 2.01 6.22 1.85
N ILE A 106 2.53 5.55 0.82
CA ILE A 106 3.31 6.19 -0.23
C ILE A 106 2.67 5.93 -1.59
N ASN A 107 2.60 6.98 -2.41
CA ASN A 107 2.35 6.85 -3.84
C ASN A 107 3.69 7.08 -4.55
N PRO A 108 4.35 6.03 -5.06
CA PRO A 108 5.70 6.15 -5.60
C PRO A 108 5.82 7.14 -6.75
N PHE A 109 4.86 7.13 -7.67
CA PHE A 109 4.84 8.06 -8.79
C PHE A 109 4.80 9.52 -8.31
N VAL A 110 3.84 9.88 -7.45
CA VAL A 110 3.71 11.23 -6.91
C VAL A 110 4.96 11.65 -6.13
N HIS A 111 5.52 10.77 -5.30
CA HIS A 111 6.70 11.10 -4.50
C HIS A 111 7.95 11.30 -5.35
N SER A 112 8.11 10.56 -6.45
CA SER A 112 9.20 10.77 -7.41
C SER A 112 9.11 12.09 -8.18
N LYS A 113 7.94 12.73 -8.23
CA LYS A 113 7.76 14.05 -8.84
C LYS A 113 8.07 15.20 -7.89
N ILE A 114 8.08 14.95 -6.58
CA ILE A 114 8.20 15.98 -5.55
C ILE A 114 9.59 15.95 -4.89
N CYS A 115 10.21 14.77 -4.79
CA CYS A 115 11.51 14.57 -4.19
C CYS A 115 12.50 14.02 -5.22
N ASP A 116 13.77 14.45 -5.13
CA ASP A 116 14.85 13.75 -5.84
C ASP A 116 15.12 12.38 -5.21
N ASP A 117 15.70 11.47 -6.00
CA ASP A 117 15.90 10.07 -5.58
C ASP A 117 16.80 9.97 -4.31
N SER A 118 17.73 10.91 -4.11
CA SER A 118 18.61 10.94 -2.92
C SER A 118 17.88 11.34 -1.64
N ALA A 119 17.04 12.36 -1.68
CA ALA A 119 16.23 12.83 -0.57
C ALA A 119 15.12 11.84 -0.23
N LEU A 120 14.64 11.09 -1.22
CA LEU A 120 13.60 10.10 -1.02
C LEU A 120 14.05 8.95 -0.13
N LYS A 121 15.22 8.33 -0.36
CA LYS A 121 15.68 7.22 0.47
C LYS A 121 15.82 7.65 1.94
N LEU A 122 16.36 8.84 2.14
CA LEU A 122 16.45 9.45 3.48
C LEU A 122 15.05 9.70 4.06
N GLY A 123 14.12 10.22 3.26
CA GLY A 123 12.74 10.48 3.67
C GLY A 123 11.97 9.21 4.05
N LEU A 124 12.06 8.17 3.23
CA LEU A 124 11.48 6.85 3.48
C LEU A 124 12.03 6.19 4.75
N THR A 125 13.35 6.28 4.94
CA THR A 125 14.00 5.78 6.16
C THR A 125 13.54 6.59 7.38
N SER A 126 13.47 7.93 7.26
CA SER A 126 12.99 8.79 8.33
C SER A 126 11.51 8.55 8.67
N MET A 127 10.67 8.25 7.67
CA MET A 127 9.28 7.87 7.87
C MET A 127 9.18 6.55 8.62
N TYR A 128 10.05 5.60 8.33
CA TYR A 128 10.18 4.38 9.10
C TYR A 128 10.64 4.72 10.53
N ASP A 129 11.82 5.31 10.74
CA ASP A 129 12.38 5.54 12.07
C ASP A 129 11.52 6.46 12.99
N ASN A 130 10.77 7.42 12.45
CA ASN A 130 9.91 8.30 13.27
C ASN A 130 8.50 7.73 13.47
N THR A 131 8.11 6.74 12.66
CA THR A 131 6.86 6.01 12.88
C THR A 131 7.13 4.74 13.70
N PHE A 132 8.38 4.24 13.74
CA PHE A 132 8.82 2.95 14.29
C PHE A 132 9.98 3.06 15.29
#